data_AF-W9H0N6-F1
#
_entry.id   AF-W9H0N6-F1
#
_cell.length_a   1.000
_cell.length_b   1.000
_cell.length_c   1.000
_cell.angle_alpha   90.00
_cell.angle_beta   90.00
_cell.angle_gamma   90.00
#
_symmetry.space_group_name_H-M   'P 1'
#
loop_
_entity.id
_entity.type
_entity.pdbx_description
1 polymer ?
#
loop_
_entity_poly.entity_id
_entity_poly.type
_entity_poly.pdbx_seq_one_letter_code
_entity_poly.pdbx_strand_id
1 'polypeptide(L)'
;MGGVSAALISAVKPAVAAVAPVTDRTLHLYHRQTGEFFKQTYFEDGFYRVDALDEVNWLLRDWRADKTKPIDPSLLDILYNIANKTDASKPFEILSGYRTPATNASLREHGVPTASHSYHMVGQAVDITLPGVSLRNMRKAALAIGQGGVGYYPRSGFIHVDTGDVRQWNGR
;
A
#
# COMPACT_ATOMS: atom_id res chain seq x y z
N MET A 1 -39.09 -52.22 38.32
CA MET A 1 -37.81 -52.85 37.90
C MET A 1 -37.69 -52.66 36.40
N GLY A 2 -36.70 -52.04 35.78
CA GLY A 2 -35.58 -51.17 36.15
C GLY A 2 -35.13 -50.61 34.79
N GLY A 3 -35.18 -49.29 34.61
CA GLY A 3 -34.87 -48.65 33.32
C GLY A 3 -33.37 -48.37 33.22
N VAL A 4 -32.70 -48.97 32.24
CA VAL A 4 -31.28 -48.73 31.97
C VAL A 4 -31.16 -47.59 30.96
N SER A 5 -30.78 -46.41 31.43
CA SER A 5 -30.45 -45.27 30.56
C SER A 5 -29.05 -45.47 29.98
N ALA A 6 -28.96 -45.69 28.67
CA ALA A 6 -27.69 -45.70 27.94
C ALA A 6 -27.22 -44.27 27.67
N ALA A 7 -26.13 -43.85 28.31
CA ALA A 7 -25.48 -42.58 28.02
C ALA A 7 -24.66 -42.69 26.73
N LEU A 8 -25.06 -41.95 25.70
CA LEU A 8 -24.31 -41.80 24.46
C LEU A 8 -23.16 -40.82 24.70
N ILE A 9 -21.92 -41.32 24.75
CA ILE A 9 -20.72 -40.49 24.75
C ILE A 9 -20.46 -40.05 23.30
N SER A 10 -20.80 -38.80 22.99
CA SER A 10 -20.47 -38.20 21.69
C SER A 10 -18.99 -37.82 21.67
N ALA A 11 -18.19 -38.49 20.85
CA ALA A 11 -16.79 -38.17 20.66
C ALA A 11 -16.66 -36.87 19.84
N VAL A 12 -16.29 -35.77 20.49
CA VAL A 12 -15.95 -34.52 19.82
C VAL A 12 -14.57 -34.69 19.20
N LYS A 13 -14.50 -34.78 17.87
CA LYS A 13 -13.21 -34.71 17.15
C LYS A 13 -12.67 -33.29 17.24
N PRO A 14 -11.39 -33.09 17.58
CA PRO A 14 -10.81 -31.75 17.58
C PRO A 14 -10.77 -31.26 16.13
N ALA A 15 -11.47 -30.15 15.86
CA ALA A 15 -11.34 -29.44 14.61
C ALA A 15 -9.95 -28.78 14.60
N VAL A 16 -9.01 -29.33 13.84
CA VAL A 16 -7.78 -28.61 13.50
C VAL A 16 -8.22 -27.43 12.64
N ALA A 17 -8.13 -26.22 13.18
CA ALA A 17 -8.39 -25.01 12.41
C ALA A 17 -7.40 -25.00 11.24
N ALA A 18 -7.92 -25.13 10.02
CA ALA A 18 -7.11 -24.94 8.82
C ALA A 18 -6.61 -23.49 8.83
N VAL A 19 -5.30 -23.31 9.03
CA VAL A 19 -4.66 -22.00 8.83
C VAL A 19 -4.87 -21.69 7.35
N ALA A 20 -5.60 -20.61 7.06
CA ALA A 20 -5.81 -20.18 5.68
C ALA A 20 -4.43 -19.98 5.03
N PRO A 21 -4.22 -20.47 3.79
CA PRO A 21 -2.95 -20.30 3.12
C PRO A 21 -2.63 -18.81 3.01
N VAL A 22 -1.41 -18.45 3.43
CA VAL A 22 -0.91 -17.09 3.23
C VAL A 22 -0.87 -16.85 1.73
N THR A 23 -1.54 -15.79 1.28
CA THR A 23 -1.59 -15.44 -0.14
C THR A 23 -0.39 -14.57 -0.48
N ASP A 24 0.39 -15.02 -1.45
CA ASP A 24 1.49 -14.24 -2.02
C ASP A 24 0.98 -12.92 -2.59
N ARG A 25 1.78 -11.88 -2.44
CA ARG A 25 1.42 -10.53 -2.88
C ARG A 25 2.39 -10.05 -3.93
N THR A 26 1.88 -9.86 -5.14
CA THR A 26 2.59 -9.28 -6.27
C THR A 26 2.09 -7.87 -6.51
N LEU A 27 3.00 -6.94 -6.81
CA LEU A 27 2.66 -5.58 -7.23
C LEU A 27 3.24 -5.26 -8.58
N HIS A 28 2.51 -4.48 -9.36
CA HIS A 28 2.97 -3.90 -10.62
C HIS A 28 3.00 -2.38 -10.46
N LEU A 29 4.19 -1.80 -10.49
CA LEU A 29 4.43 -0.37 -10.28
C LEU A 29 5.23 0.19 -11.46
N TYR A 30 4.86 1.37 -11.93
CA TYR A 30 5.54 2.11 -12.98
C TYR A 30 5.83 3.53 -12.49
N HIS A 31 7.09 3.95 -12.47
CA HIS A 31 7.46 5.29 -12.02
C HIS A 31 7.46 6.29 -13.18
N ARG A 32 6.53 7.26 -13.16
CA ARG A 32 6.24 8.11 -14.32
C ARG A 32 7.40 8.98 -14.78
N GLN A 33 8.26 9.42 -13.85
CA GLN A 33 9.35 10.34 -14.16
C GLN A 33 10.64 9.63 -14.57
N THR A 34 10.86 8.41 -14.08
CA THR A 34 12.10 7.66 -14.37
C THR A 34 11.90 6.60 -15.44
N GLY A 35 10.65 6.21 -15.72
CA GLY A 35 10.33 5.12 -16.65
C GLY A 35 10.60 3.72 -16.09
N GLU A 36 11.03 3.62 -14.84
CA GLU A 36 11.35 2.36 -14.17
C GLU A 36 10.09 1.57 -13.84
N PHE A 37 10.23 0.25 -13.78
CA PHE A 37 9.13 -0.68 -13.54
C PHE A 37 9.50 -1.69 -12.47
N PHE A 38 8.51 -2.09 -11.69
CA PHE A 38 8.61 -3.16 -10.72
C PHE A 38 7.42 -4.11 -10.90
N LYS A 39 7.70 -5.40 -11.10
CA LYS A 39 6.70 -6.47 -11.16
C LYS A 39 7.25 -7.71 -10.50
N GLN A 40 7.10 -7.78 -9.19
CA GLN A 40 7.58 -8.89 -8.40
C GLN A 40 6.65 -9.19 -7.23
N THR A 41 6.76 -10.42 -6.74
CA THR A 41 6.18 -10.83 -5.46
C THR A 41 7.04 -10.24 -4.34
N TYR A 42 6.47 -9.37 -3.52
CA TYR A 42 7.17 -8.71 -2.41
C TYR A 42 6.86 -9.36 -1.06
N PHE A 43 5.85 -10.21 -1.00
CA PHE A 43 5.45 -10.97 0.19
C PHE A 43 5.07 -12.39 -0.22
N GLU A 44 5.74 -13.37 0.37
CA GLU A 44 5.64 -14.79 0.03
C GLU A 44 5.89 -15.61 1.30
N ASP A 45 5.18 -16.73 1.48
CA ASP A 45 5.32 -17.64 2.63
C ASP A 45 5.19 -16.95 4.02
N GLY A 46 4.50 -15.80 4.09
CA GLY A 46 4.33 -15.03 5.32
C GLY A 46 5.43 -14.00 5.61
N PHE A 47 6.39 -13.82 4.70
CA PHE A 47 7.52 -12.92 4.88
C PHE A 47 7.66 -11.92 3.74
N TYR A 48 8.13 -10.72 4.06
CA TYR A 48 8.54 -9.77 3.04
C TYR A 48 9.88 -10.20 2.42
N ARG A 49 9.95 -10.11 1.09
CA ARG A 49 11.12 -10.44 0.28
C ARG A 49 12.09 -9.26 0.27
N VAL A 50 13.25 -9.42 0.92
CA VAL A 50 14.25 -8.34 1.10
C VAL A 50 14.73 -7.78 -0.24
N ASP A 51 15.00 -8.65 -1.21
CA ASP A 51 15.36 -8.30 -2.57
C ASP A 51 14.29 -7.43 -3.26
N ALA A 52 13.02 -7.82 -3.15
CA ALA A 52 11.91 -7.03 -3.68
C ALA A 52 11.75 -5.69 -2.96
N LEU A 53 11.96 -5.64 -1.64
CA LEU A 53 11.92 -4.39 -0.88
C LEU A 53 13.05 -3.43 -1.28
N ASP A 54 14.25 -3.93 -1.55
CA ASP A 54 15.37 -3.10 -2.01
C ASP A 54 15.11 -2.48 -3.39
N GLU A 55 14.49 -3.24 -4.30
CA GLU A 55 14.05 -2.70 -5.59
C GLU A 55 12.94 -1.64 -5.44
N VAL A 56 12.00 -1.86 -4.53
CA VAL A 56 10.98 -0.86 -4.19
C VAL A 56 11.62 0.41 -3.61
N ASN A 57 12.63 0.27 -2.73
CA ASN A 57 13.36 1.41 -2.17
C ASN A 57 14.03 2.24 -3.26
N TRP A 58 14.55 1.58 -4.30
CA TRP A 58 15.11 2.25 -5.47
C TRP A 58 14.04 2.89 -6.36
N LEU A 59 12.96 2.16 -6.68
CA LEU A 59 11.87 2.65 -7.51
C LEU A 59 11.18 3.87 -6.90
N LEU A 60 10.97 3.86 -5.59
CA LEU A 60 10.29 4.92 -4.84
C LEU A 60 11.27 5.95 -4.25
N ARG A 61 12.52 5.97 -4.70
CA ARG A 61 13.52 6.94 -4.22
C ARG A 61 13.11 8.37 -4.55
N ASP A 62 13.80 9.32 -3.93
CA ASP A 62 13.74 10.69 -4.40
C ASP A 62 14.55 10.80 -5.70
N TRP A 63 13.88 10.61 -6.83
CA TRP A 63 14.52 10.61 -8.16
C TRP A 63 15.18 11.95 -8.52
N ARG A 64 14.80 13.06 -7.87
CA ARG A 64 15.42 14.37 -8.10
C ARG A 64 16.82 14.46 -7.48
N ALA A 65 17.07 13.66 -6.45
CA ALA A 65 18.31 13.68 -5.68
C ALA A 65 19.07 12.34 -5.73
N ASP A 66 18.52 11.33 -6.41
CA ASP A 66 18.96 9.93 -6.38
C ASP A 66 19.28 9.43 -4.96
N LYS A 67 18.39 9.74 -4.02
CA LYS A 67 18.49 9.28 -2.63
C LYS A 67 17.40 8.29 -2.31
N THR A 68 17.81 7.10 -1.89
CA THR A 68 16.91 6.06 -1.39
C THR A 68 16.67 6.22 0.10
N LYS A 69 15.59 5.61 0.57
CA LYS A 69 15.26 5.40 1.97
C LYS A 69 14.46 4.10 2.07
N PRO A 70 14.56 3.33 3.17
CA PRO A 70 13.66 2.21 3.39
C PRO A 70 12.21 2.68 3.31
N ILE A 71 11.44 2.04 2.43
CA ILE A 71 10.00 2.21 2.30
C ILE A 71 9.33 1.24 3.26
N ASP A 72 8.31 1.74 3.96
CA ASP A 72 7.49 0.94 4.86
C ASP A 72 6.76 -0.17 4.07
N PRO A 73 7.01 -1.46 4.34
CA PRO A 73 6.35 -2.55 3.64
C PRO A 73 4.83 -2.52 3.76
N SER A 74 4.28 -1.93 4.83
CA SER A 74 2.83 -1.76 4.98
C SER A 74 2.23 -0.85 3.90
N LEU A 75 3.04 0.02 3.28
CA LEU A 75 2.60 0.83 2.15
C LEU A 75 2.31 -0.05 0.93
N LEU A 76 3.13 -1.08 0.70
CA LEU A 76 2.92 -2.06 -0.37
C LEU A 76 1.65 -2.89 -0.12
N ASP A 77 1.36 -3.21 1.13
CA ASP A 77 0.13 -3.91 1.51
C ASP A 77 -1.11 -3.06 1.22
N ILE A 78 -1.06 -1.74 1.47
CA ILE A 78 -2.13 -0.82 1.08
C ILE A 78 -2.31 -0.83 -0.44
N LEU A 79 -1.24 -0.72 -1.23
CA LEU A 79 -1.32 -0.74 -2.69
C LEU A 79 -1.91 -2.05 -3.22
N TYR A 80 -1.49 -3.20 -2.66
CA TYR A 80 -2.00 -4.51 -3.04
C TYR A 80 -3.50 -4.63 -2.76
N ASN A 81 -3.94 -4.15 -1.59
CA ASN A 81 -5.36 -4.13 -1.23
C ASN A 81 -6.19 -3.19 -2.12
N ILE A 82 -5.64 -2.04 -2.54
CA ILE A 82 -6.29 -1.15 -3.52
C ILE A 82 -6.43 -1.87 -4.85
N ALA A 83 -5.38 -2.54 -5.34
CA ALA A 83 -5.40 -3.27 -6.60
C ALA A 83 -6.49 -4.34 -6.60
N ASN A 84 -6.56 -5.16 -5.55
CA ASN A 84 -7.58 -6.20 -5.40
C ASN A 84 -9.00 -5.63 -5.31
N LYS A 85 -9.20 -4.54 -4.57
CA LYS A 85 -10.53 -3.91 -4.42
C LYS A 85 -11.03 -3.21 -5.70
N THR A 86 -10.15 -2.98 -6.67
CA THR A 86 -10.46 -2.26 -7.91
C THR A 86 -10.30 -3.12 -9.16
N ASP A 87 -10.02 -4.41 -9.01
CA ASP A 87 -9.74 -5.36 -10.09
C ASP A 87 -8.68 -4.80 -11.07
N ALA A 88 -7.61 -4.25 -10.50
CA ALA A 88 -6.56 -3.57 -11.25
C ALA A 88 -5.90 -4.50 -12.29
N SER A 89 -5.99 -4.12 -13.56
CA SER A 89 -5.36 -4.85 -14.68
C SER A 89 -4.08 -4.17 -15.20
N LYS A 90 -3.80 -2.95 -14.75
CA LYS A 90 -2.66 -2.13 -15.14
C LYS A 90 -1.78 -1.81 -13.93
N PRO A 91 -0.49 -1.50 -14.14
CA PRO A 91 0.37 -1.09 -13.03
C PRO A 91 -0.12 0.21 -12.39
N PHE A 92 0.14 0.38 -11.10
CA PHE A 92 0.09 1.71 -10.49
C PHE A 92 1.12 2.60 -11.15
N GLU A 93 0.71 3.81 -11.50
CA GLU A 93 1.64 4.85 -11.89
C GLU A 93 2.03 5.64 -10.64
N ILE A 94 3.31 5.61 -10.30
CA ILE A 94 3.91 6.35 -9.19
C ILE A 94 4.24 7.76 -9.67
N LEU A 95 3.75 8.75 -8.93
CA LEU A 95 4.06 10.17 -9.15
C LEU A 95 5.13 10.68 -8.19
N SER A 96 5.13 10.18 -6.95
CA SER A 96 6.12 10.52 -5.93
C SER A 96 6.17 9.43 -4.85
N GLY A 97 7.38 8.96 -4.54
CA GLY A 97 7.67 8.11 -3.38
C GLY A 97 8.34 8.92 -2.27
N TYR A 98 9.47 8.42 -1.75
CA TYR A 98 10.31 9.12 -0.80
C TYR A 98 10.75 10.51 -1.32
N ARG A 99 10.81 11.49 -0.42
CA ARG A 99 11.34 12.84 -0.70
C ARG A 99 12.40 13.20 0.32
N THR A 100 13.56 13.67 -0.14
CA THR A 100 14.54 14.29 0.75
C THR A 100 13.97 15.57 1.38
N PRO A 101 14.48 16.01 2.54
CA PRO A 101 14.13 17.31 3.11
C PRO A 101 14.33 18.48 2.14
N ALA A 102 15.40 18.45 1.35
CA ALA A 102 15.72 19.45 0.34
C ALA A 102 14.66 19.49 -0.78
N THR A 103 14.29 18.33 -1.34
CA THR A 103 13.20 18.24 -2.34
C THR A 103 11.88 18.72 -1.76
N ASN A 104 11.54 18.33 -0.52
CA ASN A 104 10.29 18.76 0.10
C ASN A 104 10.25 20.28 0.35
N ALA A 105 11.37 20.89 0.73
CA ALA A 105 11.50 22.34 0.86
C ALA A 105 11.38 23.05 -0.49
N SER A 106 12.09 22.56 -1.52
CA SER A 106 12.04 23.10 -2.87
C SER A 106 10.62 23.07 -3.43
N LEU A 107 9.87 21.98 -3.25
CA LEU A 107 8.46 21.90 -3.67
C LEU A 107 7.59 22.99 -3.02
N ARG A 108 7.81 23.31 -1.73
CA ARG A 108 7.08 24.38 -1.03
C ARG A 108 7.40 25.74 -1.59
N GLU A 109 8.68 26.00 -1.87
CA GLU A 109 9.13 27.27 -2.46
C GLU A 109 8.51 27.49 -3.84
N HIS A 110 8.27 26.41 -4.61
CA HIS A 110 7.61 26.44 -5.91
C HIS A 110 6.07 26.33 -5.81
N GLY A 111 5.49 26.54 -4.63
CA GLY A 111 4.04 26.64 -4.43
C GLY A 111 3.28 25.31 -4.41
N VAL A 112 3.97 24.17 -4.36
CA VAL A 112 3.33 22.87 -4.17
C VAL A 112 2.99 22.70 -2.68
N PRO A 113 1.72 22.49 -2.30
CA PRO A 113 1.35 22.29 -0.91
C PRO A 113 1.98 20.99 -0.37
N THR A 114 3.06 21.12 0.41
CA THR A 114 3.66 19.98 1.13
C THR A 114 3.76 20.29 2.62
N ALA A 115 3.50 19.27 3.45
CA ALA A 115 3.66 19.38 4.89
C ALA A 115 5.16 19.42 5.26
N SER A 116 5.50 20.19 6.30
CA SER A 116 6.87 20.23 6.86
C SER A 116 7.31 18.87 7.42
N HIS A 117 6.36 18.07 7.91
CA HIS A 117 6.56 16.71 8.42
C HIS A 117 5.79 15.71 7.57
N SER A 118 6.10 15.67 6.26
CA SER A 118 5.42 14.77 5.34
C SER A 118 5.87 13.33 5.52
N TYR A 119 4.92 12.38 5.51
CA TYR A 119 5.23 10.93 5.51
C TYR A 119 6.11 10.48 4.32
N HIS A 120 6.12 11.24 3.21
CA HIS A 120 7.08 11.01 2.12
C HIS A 120 8.53 11.13 2.59
N MET A 121 8.86 11.97 3.58
CA MET A 121 10.23 12.15 4.06
C MET A 121 10.73 11.01 4.96
N VAL A 122 9.80 10.15 5.40
CA VAL A 122 10.10 9.00 6.25
C VAL A 122 9.87 7.66 5.55
N GLY A 123 9.58 7.66 4.24
CA GLY A 123 9.39 6.43 3.46
C GLY A 123 8.03 5.77 3.69
N GLN A 124 7.05 6.53 4.18
CA GLN A 124 5.75 6.03 4.59
C GLN A 124 4.60 6.52 3.71
N ALA A 125 4.88 7.15 2.58
CA ALA A 125 3.83 7.66 1.70
C ALA A 125 4.18 7.56 0.22
N VAL A 126 3.14 7.45 -0.61
CA VAL A 126 3.23 7.43 -2.06
C VAL A 126 2.03 8.14 -2.69
N ASP A 127 2.31 8.89 -3.75
CA ASP A 127 1.31 9.52 -4.61
C ASP A 127 1.15 8.67 -5.87
N ILE A 128 -0.09 8.21 -6.12
CA ILE A 128 -0.37 7.20 -7.15
C ILE A 128 -1.59 7.54 -8.00
N THR A 129 -1.60 7.02 -9.22
CA THR A 129 -2.81 6.83 -10.02
C THR A 129 -2.84 5.41 -10.59
N LEU A 130 -4.01 4.95 -11.02
CA LEU A 130 -4.20 3.61 -11.55
C LEU A 130 -4.97 3.68 -12.87
N PRO A 131 -4.29 3.51 -14.03
CA PRO A 131 -4.93 3.60 -15.33
C PRO A 131 -6.12 2.63 -15.47
N GLY A 132 -7.25 3.15 -15.93
CA GLY A 132 -8.51 2.39 -16.03
C GLY A 132 -9.39 2.44 -14.79
N VAL A 133 -8.91 3.00 -13.67
CA VAL A 133 -9.70 3.18 -12.45
C VAL A 133 -9.82 4.68 -12.14
N SER A 134 -11.04 5.17 -11.92
CA SER A 134 -11.23 6.57 -11.56
C SER A 134 -10.61 6.88 -10.20
N LEU A 135 -10.05 8.09 -10.02
CA LEU A 135 -9.49 8.52 -8.72
C LEU A 135 -10.51 8.43 -7.58
N ARG A 136 -11.79 8.62 -7.88
CA ARG A 136 -12.89 8.47 -6.91
C ARG A 136 -12.99 7.01 -6.42
N ASN A 137 -12.90 6.05 -7.34
CA ASN A 137 -12.92 4.63 -6.99
C ASN A 137 -11.65 4.20 -6.27
N MET A 138 -10.49 4.70 -6.69
CA MET A 138 -9.23 4.49 -5.96
C MET A 138 -9.31 5.00 -4.52
N ARG A 139 -9.78 6.24 -4.33
CA ARG A 139 -10.00 6.80 -2.99
C ARG A 139 -10.96 5.95 -2.16
N LYS A 140 -12.10 5.54 -2.75
CA LYS A 140 -13.08 4.70 -2.06
C LYS A 140 -12.45 3.37 -1.63
N ALA A 141 -11.67 2.74 -2.50
CA ALA A 141 -10.95 1.50 -2.20
C ALA A 141 -9.93 1.70 -1.07
N ALA A 142 -9.11 2.76 -1.15
CA ALA A 142 -8.13 3.09 -0.12
C ALA A 142 -8.78 3.34 1.26
N LEU A 143 -9.85 4.14 1.31
CA LEU A 143 -10.60 4.39 2.55
C LEU A 143 -11.23 3.12 3.13
N ALA A 144 -11.69 2.21 2.27
CA ALA A 144 -12.28 0.94 2.69
C ALA A 144 -11.27 -0.05 3.28
N ILE A 145 -9.96 0.21 3.19
CA ILE A 145 -8.92 -0.57 3.88
C ILE A 145 -8.89 -0.21 5.37
N GLY A 146 -9.23 1.03 5.74
CA GLY A 146 -9.23 1.47 7.14
C GLY A 146 -7.84 1.54 7.76
N GLN A 147 -6.80 1.69 6.94
CA GLN A 147 -5.40 1.83 7.36
C GLN A 147 -4.81 3.07 6.69
N GLY A 148 -3.97 3.81 7.42
CA GLY A 148 -3.23 4.90 6.81
C GLY A 148 -4.02 6.16 6.50
N GLY A 149 -3.31 7.22 6.11
CA GLY A 149 -3.92 8.43 5.59
C GLY A 149 -4.27 8.32 4.10
N VAL A 150 -5.39 8.94 3.70
CA VAL A 150 -5.80 9.03 2.28
C VAL A 150 -6.08 10.49 1.88
N GLY A 151 -5.25 11.02 0.98
CA GLY A 151 -5.45 12.34 0.37
C GLY A 151 -6.03 12.24 -1.03
N TYR A 152 -6.99 13.11 -1.36
CA TYR A 152 -7.65 13.13 -2.68
C TYR A 152 -7.30 14.39 -3.47
N TYR A 153 -6.60 14.23 -4.61
CA TYR A 153 -6.08 15.33 -5.44
C TYR A 153 -6.59 15.22 -6.89
N PRO A 154 -7.91 15.40 -7.13
CA PRO A 154 -8.49 15.19 -8.45
C PRO A 154 -7.99 16.17 -9.52
N ARG A 155 -7.61 17.39 -9.11
CA ARG A 155 -7.05 18.41 -10.02
C ARG A 155 -5.62 18.08 -10.43
N SER A 156 -4.84 17.51 -9.53
CA SER A 156 -3.47 17.06 -9.80
C SER A 156 -3.39 15.65 -10.38
N GLY A 157 -4.51 14.91 -10.39
CA GLY A 157 -4.61 13.62 -11.07
C GLY A 157 -4.16 12.40 -10.26
N PHE A 158 -4.15 12.46 -8.92
CA PHE A 158 -3.68 11.34 -8.08
C PHE A 158 -4.43 11.22 -6.75
N ILE A 159 -4.21 10.09 -6.06
CA ILE A 159 -4.47 9.94 -4.63
C ILE A 159 -3.16 9.79 -3.87
N HIS A 160 -3.14 10.30 -2.65
CA HIS A 160 -2.07 10.10 -1.70
C HIS A 160 -2.47 8.97 -0.74
N VAL A 161 -1.55 8.06 -0.45
CA VAL A 161 -1.70 7.07 0.63
C VAL A 161 -0.44 7.05 1.49
N ASP A 162 -0.62 6.86 2.80
CA ASP A 162 0.48 6.74 3.76
C ASP A 162 0.18 5.71 4.86
N THR A 163 1.18 5.30 5.63
CA THR A 163 1.04 4.33 6.73
C THR A 163 0.88 4.97 8.13
N GLY A 164 0.56 6.27 8.19
CA GLY A 164 0.31 6.97 9.45
C GLY A 164 -1.10 6.74 10.00
N ASP A 165 -1.57 7.67 10.84
CA ASP A 165 -2.92 7.62 11.41
C ASP A 165 -4.02 7.59 10.34
N VAL A 166 -5.09 6.83 10.64
CA VAL A 166 -6.28 6.75 9.79
C VAL A 166 -6.94 8.12 9.70
N ARG A 167 -6.85 8.73 8.52
CA ARG A 167 -7.39 10.06 8.25
C ARG A 167 -7.66 10.25 6.77
N GLN A 168 -8.45 11.25 6.44
CA GLN A 168 -8.70 11.62 5.05
C GLN A 168 -8.76 13.12 4.85
N TRP A 169 -8.33 13.59 3.68
CA TRP A 169 -8.40 15.01 3.33
C TRP A 169 -8.59 15.20 1.83
N ASN A 170 -9.04 16.40 1.46
CA ASN A 170 -9.07 16.83 0.06
C ASN A 170 -7.90 17.78 -0.17
N GLY A 171 -7.01 17.40 -1.07
CA GLY A 171 -5.98 18.29 -1.59
C GLY A 171 -6.59 19.35 -2.52
N ARG A 172 -5.88 20.47 -2.65
CA ARG A 172 -6.24 21.51 -3.62
C ARG A 172 -5.67 21.20 -5.00
#